data_AF-A0A6A4R3D9-F1
#
_entry.id   AF-A0A6A4R3D9-F1
#
_cell.length_a   1.000
_cell.length_b   1.000
_cell.length_c   1.000
_cell.angle_alpha   90.00
_cell.angle_beta   90.00
_cell.angle_gamma   90.00
#
_symmetry.space_group_name_H-M   'P 1'
#
loop_
_entity.id
_entity.type
_entity.pdbx_description
1 polymer ?
#
loop_
_entity_poly.entity_id
_entity_poly.type
_entity_poly.pdbx_seq_one_letter_code
_entity_poly.pdbx_strand_id
1 'polypeptide(L)'
;MMLRYDNGNVNGSVSVDPLMWGVAAESMKGSHVEEVKEMVREYRKGVVRVGGITLTVGQVAAVAERRVKVELNEEVKVRVKESSEWVMESVKKGTDSYGVTTGFGATSHRRTTQGVALQAELIRYTISPITSTDSY
;
A
#
# COMPACT_ATOMS: atom_id res chain seq x y z
N MET A 1 -5.14 -0.69 -14.90
CA MET A 1 -4.72 0.36 -15.84
C MET A 1 -3.27 0.70 -15.53
N MET A 2 -2.34 0.27 -16.39
CA MET A 2 -0.91 0.56 -16.23
C MET A 2 -0.64 1.92 -16.90
N LEU A 3 -0.32 2.94 -16.11
CA LEU A 3 -0.03 4.27 -16.64
C LEU A 3 1.36 4.22 -17.29
N ARG A 4 1.39 4.17 -18.62
CA ARG A 4 2.60 4.43 -19.41
C ARG A 4 2.82 5.94 -19.41
N TYR A 5 4.00 6.38 -19.00
CA TYR A 5 4.49 7.73 -19.31
C TYR A 5 4.92 7.72 -20.78
N ASP A 6 4.11 8.30 -21.66
CA ASP A 6 4.50 8.57 -23.04
C ASP A 6 5.28 9.88 -23.07
N ASN A 7 6.55 9.81 -23.49
CA ASN A 7 7.39 10.97 -23.73
C ASN A 7 7.47 11.15 -25.25
N GLY A 8 6.50 11.86 -25.83
CA GLY A 8 6.39 12.00 -27.28
C GLY A 8 5.58 13.23 -27.69
N ASN A 9 6.27 14.20 -28.28
CA ASN A 9 5.77 15.41 -28.89
C ASN A 9 4.67 15.13 -29.96
N VAL A 10 3.42 15.51 -29.70
CA VAL A 10 2.35 15.54 -30.71
C VAL A 10 1.46 16.76 -30.48
N ASN A 11 1.29 17.56 -31.53
CA ASN A 11 0.46 18.77 -31.56
C ASN A 11 -0.99 18.50 -31.12
N GLY A 12 -1.40 19.17 -30.05
CA GLY A 12 -2.74 19.08 -29.44
C GLY A 12 -2.55 19.02 -27.92
N SER A 13 -2.76 20.15 -27.23
CA SER A 13 -2.59 20.23 -25.78
C SER A 13 -3.60 19.31 -25.08
N VAL A 14 -3.24 18.05 -24.90
CA VAL A 14 -3.85 17.20 -23.87
C VAL A 14 -3.64 17.97 -22.58
N SER A 15 -4.74 18.46 -21.99
CA SER A 15 -4.73 19.07 -20.66
C SER A 15 -4.18 18.02 -19.70
N VAL A 16 -2.87 18.05 -19.47
CA VAL A 16 -2.23 17.21 -18.47
C VAL A 16 -2.94 17.51 -17.15
N ASP A 17 -3.33 16.48 -16.41
CA ASP A 17 -3.94 16.59 -15.08
C ASP A 17 -2.88 16.31 -14.01
N PRO A 18 -1.91 17.22 -13.80
CA PRO A 18 -0.73 16.95 -12.96
C PRO A 18 -1.09 16.77 -11.48
N LEU A 19 -2.25 17.26 -11.06
CA LEU A 19 -2.76 17.15 -9.69
C LEU A 19 -3.81 16.05 -9.53
N MET A 20 -4.14 15.32 -10.60
CA MET A 20 -5.11 14.21 -10.61
C MET A 20 -6.55 14.61 -10.19
N TRP A 21 -6.90 15.90 -10.26
CA TRP A 21 -8.23 16.38 -9.89
C TRP A 21 -9.30 15.95 -10.91
N GLY A 22 -8.92 15.90 -12.18
CA GLY A 22 -9.78 15.40 -13.25
C GLY A 22 -10.11 13.92 -13.04
N VAL A 23 -9.11 13.10 -12.71
CA VAL A 23 -9.32 11.67 -12.40
C VAL A 23 -10.23 11.48 -11.19
N ALA A 24 -10.01 12.25 -10.12
CA ALA A 24 -10.87 12.19 -8.93
C ALA A 24 -12.32 12.62 -9.26
N ALA A 25 -12.51 13.72 -9.97
CA ALA A 25 -13.83 14.20 -10.38
C ALA A 25 -14.54 13.20 -11.31
N GLU A 26 -13.80 12.55 -12.22
CA GLU A 26 -14.33 11.52 -13.10
C GLU A 26 -14.85 10.31 -12.30
N SER A 27 -14.14 9.90 -11.24
CA SER A 27 -14.58 8.79 -10.39
C SER A 27 -15.90 9.03 -9.65
N MET A 28 -16.31 10.29 -9.49
CA MET A 28 -17.56 10.68 -8.86
C MET A 28 -18.73 10.84 -9.85
N LYS A 29 -18.48 10.70 -11.15
CA LYS A 29 -19.54 10.81 -12.16
C LYS A 29 -20.39 9.55 -12.18
N GLY A 30 -21.66 9.71 -12.56
CA GLY A 30 -22.61 8.62 -12.71
C GLY A 30 -23.61 8.51 -11.57
N SER A 31 -24.34 7.39 -11.53
CA SER A 31 -25.36 7.13 -10.52
C SER A 31 -24.77 6.40 -9.32
N HIS A 32 -25.00 6.94 -8.12
CA HIS A 32 -24.60 6.29 -6.87
C HIS A 32 -25.21 4.88 -6.71
N VAL A 33 -26.41 4.65 -7.24
CA VAL A 33 -27.04 3.31 -7.20
C VAL A 33 -26.23 2.29 -8.01
N GLU A 34 -25.65 2.70 -9.15
CA GLU A 34 -24.81 1.82 -9.96
C GLU A 34 -23.46 1.54 -9.30
N GLU A 35 -22.88 2.54 -8.64
CA GLU A 35 -21.68 2.39 -7.81
C GLU A 35 -21.90 1.36 -6.68
N VAL A 36 -23.01 1.47 -5.95
CA VAL A 36 -23.35 0.51 -4.88
C VAL A 36 -23.60 -0.89 -5.45
N LYS A 37 -24.25 -1.01 -6.61
CA LYS A 37 -24.43 -2.32 -7.29
C LYS A 37 -23.08 -2.94 -7.66
N GLU A 38 -22.11 -2.16 -8.13
CA GLU A 38 -20.75 -2.64 -8.37
C GLU A 38 -20.10 -3.11 -7.08
N MET A 39 -20.13 -2.29 -6.02
CA MET A 39 -19.58 -2.63 -4.71
C MET A 39 -20.14 -3.97 -4.19
N VAL A 40 -21.45 -4.20 -4.32
CA VAL A 40 -22.09 -5.47 -3.92
C VAL A 40 -21.63 -6.63 -4.81
N ARG A 41 -21.45 -6.42 -6.11
CA ARG A 41 -20.93 -7.44 -7.02
C ARG A 41 -19.51 -7.83 -6.64
N GLU A 42 -18.65 -6.87 -6.29
CA GLU A 42 -17.31 -7.13 -5.80
C GLU A 42 -17.31 -7.85 -4.45
N TYR A 43 -18.16 -7.40 -3.52
CA TYR A 43 -18.31 -8.04 -2.21
C TYR A 43 -18.67 -9.52 -2.33
N ARG A 44 -19.46 -9.90 -3.35
CA ARG A 44 -19.91 -11.28 -3.56
C ARG A 44 -18.88 -12.19 -4.24
N LYS A 45 -17.81 -11.65 -4.84
CA LYS A 45 -16.73 -12.46 -5.45
C LYS A 45 -16.11 -13.40 -4.40
N GLY A 46 -15.69 -14.59 -4.85
CA GLY A 46 -15.10 -15.62 -3.98
C GLY A 46 -13.59 -15.48 -3.78
N VAL A 47 -12.95 -14.62 -4.57
CA VAL A 47 -11.50 -14.37 -4.53
C VAL A 47 -11.25 -12.88 -4.70
N VAL A 48 -10.35 -12.32 -3.90
CA VAL A 48 -9.86 -10.94 -4.00
C VAL A 48 -8.40 -10.97 -4.42
N ARG A 49 -8.07 -10.36 -5.57
CA ARG A 49 -6.69 -10.23 -6.05
C ARG A 49 -6.14 -8.85 -5.67
N VAL A 50 -5.04 -8.82 -4.89
CA VAL A 50 -4.43 -7.59 -4.39
C VAL A 50 -3.15 -7.28 -5.17
N GLY A 51 -3.11 -6.08 -5.78
CA GLY A 51 -1.97 -5.59 -6.58
C GLY A 51 -1.59 -4.13 -6.29
N GLY A 52 -2.07 -3.56 -5.18
CA GLY A 52 -1.65 -2.24 -4.68
C GLY A 52 -2.36 -1.01 -5.24
N ILE A 53 -3.19 -1.13 -6.30
CA ILE A 53 -3.84 0.05 -6.93
C ILE A 53 -5.35 -0.10 -7.18
N THR A 54 -5.96 -1.27 -6.93
CA THR A 54 -7.37 -1.54 -7.30
C THR A 54 -8.20 -2.13 -6.15
N LEU A 55 -7.76 -1.97 -4.90
CA LEU A 55 -8.51 -2.50 -3.76
C LEU A 55 -9.75 -1.63 -3.50
N THR A 56 -10.91 -2.27 -3.33
CA THR A 56 -12.19 -1.57 -3.10
C THR A 56 -12.80 -1.89 -1.74
N VAL A 57 -13.72 -1.05 -1.26
CA VAL A 57 -14.42 -1.26 0.02
C VAL A 57 -15.21 -2.58 0.01
N GLY A 58 -15.85 -2.94 -1.10
CA GLY A 58 -16.57 -4.21 -1.24
C GLY A 58 -15.65 -5.42 -1.06
N GLN A 59 -14.44 -5.37 -1.61
CA GLN A 59 -13.44 -6.43 -1.46
C GLN A 59 -12.92 -6.52 -0.01
N VAL A 60 -12.68 -5.39 0.66
CA VAL A 60 -12.28 -5.36 2.08
C VAL A 60 -13.35 -6.00 2.96
N ALA A 61 -14.61 -5.60 2.78
CA ALA A 61 -15.74 -6.19 3.50
C ALA A 61 -15.88 -7.69 3.23
N ALA A 62 -15.61 -8.15 2.00
CA ALA A 62 -15.63 -9.57 1.67
C ALA A 62 -14.56 -10.37 2.44
N VAL A 63 -13.37 -9.82 2.59
CA VAL A 63 -12.28 -10.48 3.36
C VAL A 63 -12.59 -10.48 4.85
N ALA A 64 -13.05 -9.35 5.40
CA ALA A 64 -13.34 -9.22 6.82
C ALA A 64 -14.48 -10.14 7.29
N GLU A 65 -15.63 -10.11 6.60
CA GLU A 65 -16.86 -10.77 7.06
C GLU A 65 -16.97 -12.21 6.55
N ARG A 66 -16.54 -12.47 5.31
CA ARG A 66 -16.74 -13.76 4.63
C ARG A 66 -15.46 -14.59 4.50
N ARG A 67 -14.31 -14.05 4.90
CA ARG A 67 -13.00 -14.70 4.82
C ARG A 67 -12.69 -15.27 3.42
N VAL A 68 -13.04 -14.52 2.37
CA VAL A 68 -12.79 -14.92 0.98
C VAL A 68 -11.29 -15.06 0.71
N LYS A 69 -10.92 -15.93 -0.25
CA LYS A 69 -9.51 -16.18 -0.59
C LYS A 69 -8.85 -14.89 -1.10
N VAL A 70 -7.64 -14.61 -0.61
CA VAL A 70 -6.81 -13.51 -1.11
C VAL A 70 -5.69 -14.06 -1.97
N GLU A 71 -5.50 -13.47 -3.15
CA GLU A 71 -4.39 -13.78 -4.06
C GLU A 71 -3.55 -12.52 -4.31
N LEU A 72 -2.24 -12.67 -4.35
CA LEU A 72 -1.36 -11.56 -4.74
C LEU A 72 -1.26 -11.49 -6.26
N ASN A 73 -1.19 -10.28 -6.81
CA ASN A 73 -0.83 -10.11 -8.21
C ASN A 73 0.67 -10.40 -8.38
N GLU A 74 1.02 -11.36 -9.22
CA GLU A 74 2.40 -11.74 -9.50
C GLU A 74 3.20 -10.60 -10.17
N GLU A 75 2.52 -9.75 -10.94
CA GLU A 75 3.15 -8.62 -11.66
C GLU A 75 3.81 -7.61 -10.73
N VAL A 76 3.35 -7.49 -9.47
CA VAL A 76 3.95 -6.56 -8.51
C VAL A 76 5.18 -7.12 -7.80
N LYS A 77 5.44 -8.43 -7.87
CA LYS A 77 6.55 -9.07 -7.14
C LYS A 77 7.90 -8.53 -7.55
N VAL A 78 8.10 -8.23 -8.83
CA VAL A 78 9.38 -7.69 -9.34
C VAL A 78 9.68 -6.35 -8.67
N ARG A 79 8.74 -5.42 -8.68
CA ARG A 79 8.90 -4.09 -8.05
C ARG A 79 9.12 -4.18 -6.54
N VAL A 80 8.42 -5.10 -5.87
CA VAL A 80 8.63 -5.35 -4.43
C VAL A 80 10.06 -5.86 -4.18
N LYS A 81 10.52 -6.83 -4.98
CA LYS A 81 11.87 -7.39 -4.87
C LYS A 81 12.95 -6.33 -5.11
N GLU A 82 12.81 -5.52 -6.15
CA GLU A 82 13.74 -4.42 -6.46
C GLU A 82 13.87 -3.42 -5.30
N SER A 83 12.73 -3.01 -4.71
CA SER A 83 12.76 -2.12 -3.55
C SER A 83 13.42 -2.75 -2.33
N SER A 84 13.19 -4.05 -2.11
CA SER A 84 13.82 -4.80 -1.01
C SER A 84 15.33 -4.91 -1.20
N GLU A 85 15.79 -5.22 -2.40
CA GLU A 85 17.21 -5.33 -2.73
C GLU A 85 17.93 -3.99 -2.55
N TRP A 86 17.30 -2.90 -3.00
CA TRP A 86 17.82 -1.55 -2.83
C TRP A 86 17.99 -1.17 -1.34
N VAL A 87 17.00 -1.50 -0.49
CA VAL A 87 17.12 -1.28 0.96
C VAL A 87 18.28 -2.08 1.54
N MET A 88 18.39 -3.37 1.20
CA MET A 88 19.46 -4.23 1.71
C MET A 88 20.85 -3.75 1.27
N GLU A 89 20.98 -3.26 0.04
CA GLU A 89 22.22 -2.67 -0.45
C GLU A 89 22.56 -1.36 0.26
N SER A 90 21.57 -0.48 0.48
CA SER A 90 21.74 0.79 1.19
C SER A 90 22.21 0.59 2.63
N VAL A 91 21.65 -0.41 3.33
CA VAL A 91 22.11 -0.80 4.67
C VAL A 91 23.57 -1.27 4.64
N LYS A 92 23.95 -2.11 3.67
CA LYS A 92 25.34 -2.60 3.52
C LYS A 92 26.33 -1.47 3.26
N LYS A 93 25.92 -0.43 2.52
CA LYS A 93 26.72 0.77 2.25
C LYS A 93 26.83 1.71 3.46
N GLY A 94 26.11 1.45 4.55
CA GLY A 94 26.06 2.34 5.71
C GLY A 94 25.27 3.62 5.45
N THR A 95 24.33 3.60 4.49
CA THR A 95 23.48 4.76 4.21
C THR A 95 22.57 5.04 5.41
N ASP A 96 22.56 6.29 5.87
CA ASP A 96 21.62 6.77 6.90
C ASP A 96 20.20 6.75 6.33
N SER A 97 19.37 5.83 6.83
CA SER A 97 17.98 5.62 6.44
C SER A 97 17.11 5.58 7.68
N TYR A 98 16.14 6.49 7.77
CA TYR A 98 15.28 6.66 8.94
C TYR A 98 14.58 5.35 9.32
N GLY A 99 14.72 4.94 10.58
CA GLY A 99 14.08 3.72 11.10
C GLY A 99 14.64 2.41 10.55
N VAL A 100 15.70 2.46 9.72
CA VAL A 100 16.41 1.29 9.19
C VAL A 100 17.81 1.21 9.80
N THR A 101 18.60 2.28 9.66
CA THR A 101 19.94 2.43 10.25
C THR A 101 19.99 3.53 11.31
N THR A 102 18.88 4.24 11.51
CA THR A 102 18.72 5.23 12.59
C THR A 102 17.57 4.88 13.53
N GLY A 103 17.54 5.49 14.71
CA GLY A 103 16.43 5.35 15.67
C GLY A 103 15.10 5.94 15.20
N PHE A 104 14.07 5.84 16.04
CA PHE A 104 12.71 6.33 15.74
C PHE A 104 12.39 7.61 16.55
N GLY A 105 11.54 8.47 15.98
CA GLY A 105 11.02 9.67 16.64
C GLY A 105 12.12 10.59 17.17
N ALA A 106 12.02 10.97 18.45
CA ALA A 106 13.00 11.84 19.11
C ALA A 106 14.44 11.26 19.15
N THR A 107 14.58 9.94 19.00
CA THR A 107 15.87 9.25 19.00
C THR A 107 16.43 8.99 17.60
N SER A 108 15.85 9.57 16.56
CA SER A 108 16.27 9.42 15.16
C SER A 108 17.69 9.89 14.85
N HIS A 109 18.30 10.67 15.74
CA HIS A 109 19.70 11.04 15.65
C HIS A 109 20.67 9.88 16.03
N ARG A 110 20.19 8.79 16.64
CA ARG A 110 21.04 7.64 16.98
C ARG A 110 21.20 6.74 15.75
N ARG A 111 22.42 6.25 15.51
CA ARG A 111 22.75 5.33 14.41
C ARG A 111 23.01 3.93 14.93
N THR A 112 22.75 2.92 14.12
CA THR A 112 23.04 1.52 14.42
C THR A 112 23.37 0.73 13.16
N THR A 113 24.29 -0.22 13.27
CA THR A 113 24.56 -1.24 12.25
C THR A 113 23.78 -2.53 12.52
N GLN A 114 23.07 -2.60 13.65
CA GLN A 114 22.28 -3.77 14.07
C GLN A 114 20.82 -3.62 13.65
N GLY A 115 20.57 -3.52 12.34
CA GLY A 115 19.22 -3.29 11.79
C GLY A 115 18.19 -4.34 12.24
N VAL A 116 18.56 -5.62 12.31
CA VAL A 116 17.66 -6.69 12.77
C VAL A 116 17.23 -6.48 14.23
N ALA A 117 18.17 -6.14 15.11
CA ALA A 117 17.88 -5.85 16.51
C ALA A 117 16.99 -4.61 16.63
N LEU A 118 17.24 -3.56 15.83
CA LEU A 118 16.41 -2.37 15.79
C LEU A 118 14.95 -2.69 15.39
N GLN A 119 14.72 -3.54 14.38
CA GLN A 119 13.36 -3.92 13.98
C GLN A 119 12.66 -4.78 15.05
N ALA A 120 13.39 -5.66 15.74
CA ALA A 120 12.84 -6.43 16.87
C ALA A 120 12.41 -5.50 18.01
N GLU A 121 13.23 -4.49 18.31
CA GLU A 121 12.92 -3.46 19.32
C GLU A 121 11.72 -2.59 18.93
N LEU A 122 11.56 -2.25 17.65
CA LEU A 122 10.39 -1.53 17.16
C LEU A 122 9.10 -2.30 17.46
N ILE A 123 9.07 -3.60 17.16
CA ILE A 123 7.90 -4.46 17.42
C ILE A 123 7.63 -4.53 18.92
N ARG A 124 8.68 -4.79 19.73
CA ARG A 124 8.57 -4.88 21.19
C ARG A 124 8.01 -3.60 21.81
N TYR A 125 8.50 -2.43 21.39
CA TYR A 125 8.07 -1.15 21.93
C TYR A 125 6.67 -0.74 21.46
N THR A 126 6.28 -1.11 20.23
CA THR A 126 4.98 -0.73 19.66
C THR A 126 3.83 -1.59 20.20
N ILE A 127 4.09 -2.87 20.46
CA ILE A 127 3.07 -3.80 20.96
C ILE A 127 2.95 -3.62 22.49
N SER A 128 2.00 -2.77 22.89
CA SER A 128 1.60 -2.56 24.29
C SER A 128 0.11 -2.87 24.50
N PRO A 129 -0.36 -4.10 24.23
CA PRO A 129 -1.78 -4.43 24.31
C PRO A 129 -2.23 -4.53 25.77
N ILE A 130 -3.39 -3.95 26.06
CA ILE A 130 -4.21 -4.28 27.21
C ILE A 130 -5.49 -4.89 26.64
N THR A 131 -5.77 -6.13 26.98
CA THR A 131 -6.98 -6.84 26.54
C THR A 131 -7.89 -7.07 27.73
N SER A 132 -9.17 -6.68 27.62
CA SER A 132 -10.17 -7.01 28.63
C SER A 132 -10.38 -8.52 28.69
N THR A 133 -10.58 -9.06 29.88
CA THR A 133 -10.91 -10.47 30.10
C THR A 133 -12.39 -10.77 29.99
N ASP A 134 -13.23 -9.73 29.98
CA ASP A 134 -14.68 -9.89 30.01
C ASP A 134 -15.18 -10.38 28.65
N SER A 135 -15.74 -11.58 28.67
CA SER A 135 -16.46 -12.18 27.56
C SER A 135 -17.91 -11.70 27.65
N TYR A 136 -18.39 -10.99 26.61
CA TYR A 136 -19.83 -10.73 26.43
C TYR A 136 -20.54 -11.99 25.93
#